data_AF-A0A7C4KXF0-F1
#
_entry.id   AF-A0A7C4KXF0-F1
#
_cell.length_a   1.000
_cell.length_b   1.000
_cell.length_c   1.000
_cell.angle_alpha   90.00
_cell.angle_beta   90.00
_cell.angle_gamma   90.00
#
_symmetry.space_group_name_H-M   'P 1'
#
loop_
_entity.id
_entity.type
_entity.pdbx_description
1 polymer ?
#
loop_
_entity_poly.entity_id
_entity_poly.type
_entity_poly.pdbx_seq_one_letter_code
_entity_poly.pdbx_strand_id
1 'polypeptide(L)'
;MREYLAVRGSGPTEHVFFYRNQALCKDLIHGRLKACGERVGVPVYPHRLRHTCATQLLNAGCRITSIQRFLGHKRLNTTLTYARAHDQTVAEDYFTAMSSVERRLELVDEPEEKEEPVSEGERAELLALAEQMVIPELCYQIRLEIAARMRTLLNGKEKRVESQDWVLERPPP
;
A
#
# COMPACT_ATOMS: atom_id res chain seq x y z
N MET A 1 27.61 28.92 0.04
CA MET A 1 28.37 28.52 -1.18
C MET A 1 28.67 29.71 -2.09
N ARG A 2 27.67 30.47 -2.54
CA ARG A 2 27.87 31.68 -3.38
C ARG A 2 28.84 32.68 -2.74
N GLU A 3 28.67 32.95 -1.45
CA GLU A 3 29.57 33.83 -0.69
C GLU A 3 31.01 33.32 -0.63
N TYR A 4 31.21 32.01 -0.43
CA TYR A 4 32.55 31.42 -0.43
C TYR A 4 33.23 31.55 -1.79
N LEU A 5 32.50 31.31 -2.89
CA LEU A 5 33.05 31.44 -4.24
C LEU A 5 33.49 32.88 -4.55
N ALA A 6 32.82 33.89 -4.00
CA ALA A 6 33.21 35.29 -4.16
C ALA A 6 34.55 35.61 -3.48
N VAL A 7 34.88 34.93 -2.36
CA VAL A 7 36.12 35.16 -1.59
C VAL A 7 37.19 34.08 -1.80
N ARG A 8 36.90 33.01 -2.54
CA ARG A 8 37.79 31.86 -2.77
C ARG A 8 39.11 32.26 -3.43
N GLY A 9 39.06 33.24 -4.35
CA GLY A 9 40.19 33.60 -5.21
C GLY A 9 40.48 32.55 -6.31
N SER A 10 41.45 32.85 -7.18
CA SER A 10 41.98 31.91 -8.17
C SER A 10 43.00 30.99 -7.50
N GLY A 11 42.77 29.68 -7.56
CA GLY A 11 43.75 28.69 -7.10
C GLY A 11 44.43 27.97 -8.26
N PRO A 12 45.57 27.30 -8.00
CA PRO A 12 46.35 26.60 -9.03
C PRO A 12 45.68 25.31 -9.52
N THR A 13 44.54 24.91 -8.95
CA THR A 13 43.82 23.68 -9.31
C THR A 13 42.31 23.95 -9.40
N GLU A 14 41.56 23.05 -10.03
CA GLU A 14 40.11 23.19 -10.19
C GLU A 14 39.30 22.88 -8.91
N HIS A 15 39.94 22.54 -7.79
CA HIS A 15 39.26 22.16 -6.55
C HIS A 15 38.42 23.28 -5.96
N VAL A 16 37.15 23.00 -5.65
CA VAL A 16 36.22 23.99 -5.09
C VAL A 16 36.74 24.62 -3.80
N PHE A 17 37.28 23.81 -2.87
CA PHE A 17 37.74 24.28 -1.57
C PHE A 17 39.26 24.34 -1.49
N PHE A 18 39.77 25.49 -1.05
CA PHE A 18 41.19 25.73 -0.83
C PHE A 18 41.54 26.01 0.63
N TYR A 19 42.77 25.67 0.99
CA TYR A 19 43.45 26.15 2.19
C TYR A 19 44.88 26.52 1.84
N ARG A 20 45.30 27.76 2.14
CA ARG A 20 46.65 28.28 1.78
C ARG A 20 46.99 28.05 0.30
N ASN A 21 46.03 28.34 -0.60
CA ASN A 21 46.13 28.14 -2.06
C ASN A 21 46.38 26.70 -2.53
N GLN A 22 46.14 25.70 -1.67
CA GLN A 22 46.21 24.28 -2.02
C GLN A 22 44.84 23.61 -1.83
N ALA A 23 44.66 22.45 -2.48
CA ALA A 23 43.45 21.65 -2.31
C ALA A 23 43.25 21.26 -0.84
N LEU A 24 42.01 21.30 -0.38
CA LEU A 24 41.68 20.99 1.00
C LEU A 24 41.94 19.50 1.31
N CYS A 25 42.77 19.21 2.32
CA CYS A 25 43.05 17.84 2.73
C CYS A 25 42.00 17.30 3.72
N LYS A 26 41.81 15.97 3.70
CA LYS A 26 40.85 15.26 4.58
C LYS A 26 41.10 15.52 6.06
N ASP A 27 42.37 15.50 6.48
CA ASP A 27 42.74 15.61 7.89
C ASP A 27 42.45 17.00 8.45
N LEU A 28 42.60 18.04 7.63
CA LEU A 28 42.23 19.40 8.01
C LEU A 28 40.72 19.53 8.21
N ILE A 29 39.90 18.94 7.34
CA ILE A 29 38.44 18.90 7.52
C ILE A 29 38.10 18.17 8.82
N HIS A 30 38.72 17.03 9.06
CA HIS A 30 38.49 16.25 10.27
C HIS A 30 38.85 17.04 11.53
N GLY A 31 40.03 17.67 11.56
CA GLY A 31 40.49 18.49 12.69
C GLY A 31 39.59 19.70 12.94
N ARG A 32 39.15 20.40 11.87
CA ARG A 32 38.21 21.52 12.00
C ARG A 32 36.85 21.09 12.52
N LEU A 33 36.30 19.99 12.01
CA LEU A 33 35.02 19.45 12.49
C LEU A 33 35.11 19.03 13.96
N LYS A 34 36.21 18.38 14.35
CA LYS A 34 36.47 18.01 15.75
C LYS A 34 36.50 19.24 16.65
N ALA A 35 37.27 20.26 16.30
CA ALA A 35 37.35 21.50 17.06
C ALA A 35 36.00 22.23 17.15
N CYS A 36 35.21 22.26 16.07
CA CYS A 36 33.84 22.77 16.11
C CYS A 36 32.95 21.97 17.07
N GLY A 37 33.07 20.64 17.06
CA GLY A 37 32.36 19.76 17.97
C GLY A 37 32.72 19.99 19.43
N GLU A 38 34.01 20.10 19.75
CA GLU A 38 34.51 20.40 21.09
C GLU A 38 33.93 21.73 21.62
N ARG A 39 33.83 22.77 20.78
CA ARG A 39 33.25 24.07 21.14
C ARG A 39 31.78 24.01 21.56
N VAL A 40 31.03 23.04 21.04
CA VAL A 40 29.59 22.87 21.34
C VAL A 40 29.32 21.66 22.24
N GLY A 41 30.37 20.98 22.72
CA GLY A 41 30.25 19.79 23.57
C GLY A 41 29.70 18.55 22.86
N VAL A 42 29.81 18.46 21.53
CA VAL A 42 29.29 17.33 20.75
C VAL A 42 30.39 16.74 19.89
N PRO A 43 30.62 15.40 19.89
CA PRO A 43 31.62 14.80 19.02
C PRO A 43 31.20 14.93 17.54
N VAL A 44 31.94 15.66 16.71
CA VAL A 44 31.58 15.86 15.28
C VAL A 44 32.69 15.38 14.36
N TYR A 45 32.33 14.56 13.38
CA TYR A 45 33.22 14.09 12.31
C TYR A 45 32.42 13.76 11.04
N PRO A 46 33.04 13.67 9.84
CA PRO A 46 32.33 13.57 8.57
C PRO A 46 31.32 12.42 8.47
N HIS A 47 31.68 11.24 9.00
CA HIS A 47 30.77 10.09 8.99
C HIS A 47 29.54 10.34 9.87
N ARG A 48 29.69 10.94 11.06
CA ARG A 48 28.55 11.25 11.93
C ARG A 48 27.60 12.27 11.30
N LEU A 49 28.12 13.31 10.66
CA LEU A 49 27.30 14.26 9.91
C LEU A 49 26.54 13.59 8.75
N ARG A 50 27.21 12.68 8.01
CA ARG A 50 26.54 11.87 6.99
C ARG A 50 25.42 11.02 7.59
N HIS A 51 25.65 10.43 8.77
CA HIS A 51 24.61 9.65 9.44
C HIS A 51 23.41 10.53 9.82
N THR A 52 23.65 11.67 10.44
CA THR A 52 22.59 12.62 10.81
C THR A 52 21.79 13.07 9.60
N CYS A 53 22.45 13.42 8.49
CA CYS A 53 21.76 13.81 7.24
C CYS A 53 20.88 12.68 6.70
N ALA A 54 21.39 11.44 6.66
CA ALA A 54 20.64 10.30 6.17
C ALA A 54 19.41 9.98 7.04
N THR A 55 19.56 10.01 8.36
CA THR A 55 18.45 9.83 9.30
C THR A 55 17.41 10.95 9.15
N GLN A 56 17.82 12.21 9.02
CA GLN A 56 16.88 13.32 8.81
C GLN A 56 16.09 13.17 7.50
N LEU A 57 16.74 12.78 6.40
CA LEU A 57 16.06 12.54 5.13
C LEU A 57 15.07 11.39 5.26
N LEU A 58 15.45 10.32 5.95
CA LEU A 58 14.57 9.17 6.16
C LEU A 58 13.35 9.54 7.01
N ASN A 59 13.57 10.26 8.11
CA ASN A 59 12.51 10.75 9.00
C ASN A 59 11.57 11.75 8.31
N ALA A 60 12.03 12.41 7.24
CA ALA A 60 11.19 13.26 6.39
C ALA A 60 10.40 12.47 5.33
N GLY A 61 10.38 11.13 5.40
CA GLY A 61 9.68 10.25 4.47
C GLY A 61 10.42 10.00 3.15
N CYS A 62 11.71 10.35 3.05
CA CYS A 62 12.47 10.09 1.82
C CYS A 62 12.74 8.60 1.68
N ARG A 63 12.41 8.05 0.50
CA ARG A 63 12.64 6.63 0.20
C ARG A 63 14.10 6.26 0.38
N ILE A 64 14.36 5.12 1.03
CA ILE A 64 15.72 4.63 1.32
C ILE A 64 16.58 4.46 0.06
N THR A 65 15.97 4.10 -1.07
CA THR A 65 16.65 3.97 -2.37
C THR A 65 17.09 5.33 -2.94
N SER A 66 16.33 6.39 -2.67
CA SER A 66 16.69 7.77 -3.02
C SER A 66 17.86 8.26 -2.16
N ILE A 67 17.81 8.00 -0.85
CA ILE A 67 18.91 8.30 0.08
C ILE A 67 20.18 7.55 -0.31
N GLN A 68 20.09 6.27 -0.67
CA GLN A 68 21.22 5.47 -1.12
C GLN A 68 21.92 6.10 -2.33
N ARG A 69 21.16 6.50 -3.35
CA ARG A 69 21.69 7.17 -4.56
C ARG A 69 22.31 8.52 -4.22
N PHE A 70 21.64 9.31 -3.39
CA PHE A 70 22.14 10.61 -2.93
C PHE A 70 23.50 10.50 -2.20
N LEU A 71 23.67 9.48 -1.36
CA LEU A 71 24.91 9.25 -0.62
C LEU A 71 26.00 8.51 -1.41
N GLY A 72 25.67 8.00 -2.62
CA GLY A 72 26.60 7.26 -3.47
C GLY A 72 26.95 5.86 -2.96
N HIS A 73 26.06 5.24 -2.18
CA HIS A 73 26.31 3.92 -1.60
C HIS A 73 26.14 2.80 -2.65
N LYS A 74 27.21 2.06 -2.92
CA LYS A 74 27.21 0.89 -3.83
C LYS A 74 26.38 -0.29 -3.29
N ARG A 75 26.23 -0.42 -1.97
CA ARG A 75 25.50 -1.51 -1.31
C ARG A 75 24.36 -0.96 -0.48
N LEU A 76 23.21 -1.65 -0.49
CA LEU A 76 22.02 -1.24 0.25
C LEU A 76 22.21 -1.41 1.77
N ASN A 77 23.02 -2.39 2.19
CA ASN A 77 23.34 -2.68 3.60
C ASN A 77 23.88 -1.47 4.38
N THR A 78 24.67 -0.58 3.75
CA THR A 78 25.19 0.62 4.44
C THR A 78 24.13 1.70 4.64
N THR A 79 23.01 1.61 3.93
CA THR A 79 21.88 2.54 4.04
C THR A 79 20.80 1.99 4.98
N LEU A 80 20.66 0.66 5.09
CA LEU A 80 19.76 0.01 6.05
C LEU A 80 20.08 0.33 7.51
N THR A 81 21.32 0.70 7.83
CA THR A 81 21.68 1.20 9.18
C THR A 81 20.83 2.42 9.59
N TYR A 82 20.33 3.21 8.64
CA TYR A 82 19.44 4.34 8.91
C TYR A 82 17.99 3.92 9.17
N ALA A 83 17.53 2.85 8.52
CA ALA A 83 16.17 2.34 8.69
C ALA A 83 15.86 1.98 10.15
N ARG A 84 16.83 1.43 10.88
CA ARG A 84 16.70 1.13 12.31
C ARG A 84 16.48 2.36 13.19
N ALA A 85 16.86 3.56 12.73
CA ALA A 85 16.64 4.80 13.47
C ALA A 85 15.24 5.39 13.23
N HIS A 86 14.47 4.81 12.30
CA HIS A 86 13.12 5.23 11.89
C HIS A 86 12.09 4.18 12.33
N ASP A 87 12.17 3.74 13.59
CA ASP A 87 11.27 2.70 14.16
C ASP A 87 9.85 3.25 14.45
N GLN A 88 9.66 4.57 14.32
CA GLN A 88 8.43 5.26 14.70
C GLN A 88 7.30 5.21 13.65
N THR A 89 7.55 4.68 12.45
CA THR A 89 6.73 4.89 11.24
C THR A 89 6.41 3.61 10.49
N VAL A 90 6.82 2.43 11.01
CA VAL A 90 6.45 1.13 10.43
C VAL A 90 4.94 0.99 10.31
N ALA A 91 4.20 1.51 11.28
CA ALA A 91 2.74 1.53 11.24
C ALA A 91 2.19 2.43 10.12
N GLU A 92 2.70 3.65 9.98
CA GLU A 92 2.25 4.61 8.94
C GLU A 92 2.56 4.11 7.52
N ASP A 93 3.76 3.56 7.32
CA ASP A 93 4.17 2.95 6.06
C ASP A 93 3.29 1.74 5.73
N TYR A 94 2.99 0.91 6.74
CA TYR A 94 2.09 -0.24 6.59
C TYR A 94 0.68 0.19 6.18
N PHE A 95 0.07 1.14 6.90
CA PHE A 95 -1.27 1.62 6.60
C PHE A 95 -1.34 2.28 5.21
N THR A 96 -0.33 3.08 4.84
CA THR A 96 -0.25 3.70 3.50
C THR A 96 -0.15 2.65 2.39
N ALA A 97 0.66 1.61 2.59
CA ALA A 97 0.79 0.51 1.65
C ALA A 97 -0.51 -0.30 1.54
N MET A 98 -1.15 -0.59 2.66
CA MET A 98 -2.43 -1.32 2.72
C MET A 98 -3.55 -0.55 2.02
N SER A 99 -3.71 0.77 2.25
CA SER A 99 -4.70 1.57 1.52
C SER A 99 -4.47 1.58 0.00
N SER A 100 -3.20 1.50 -0.44
CA SER A 100 -2.84 1.40 -1.85
C SER A 100 -3.06 0.01 -2.44
N VAL A 101 -3.15 -1.02 -1.60
CA VAL A 101 -3.49 -2.40 -1.96
C VAL A 101 -5.01 -2.56 -1.98
N GLU A 102 -5.71 -2.10 -0.96
CA GLU A 102 -7.17 -2.05 -0.86
C GLU A 102 -7.77 -1.35 -2.08
N ARG A 103 -7.33 -0.12 -2.40
CA ARG A 103 -7.78 0.61 -3.61
C ARG A 103 -7.54 -0.15 -4.93
N ARG A 104 -6.51 -0.99 -4.97
CA ARG A 104 -6.18 -1.78 -6.17
C ARG A 104 -7.02 -3.06 -6.25
N LEU A 105 -7.42 -3.57 -5.10
CA LEU A 105 -8.30 -4.74 -4.94
C LEU A 105 -9.78 -4.36 -5.07
N GLU A 106 -10.16 -3.11 -4.80
CA GLU A 106 -11.49 -2.50 -5.01
C GLU A 106 -11.96 -2.47 -6.49
N LEU A 107 -11.29 -3.19 -7.40
CA LEU A 107 -11.77 -3.46 -8.77
C LEU A 107 -12.42 -4.84 -8.95
N VAL A 108 -12.67 -5.58 -7.87
CA VAL A 108 -13.53 -6.78 -7.89
C VAL A 108 -14.40 -6.76 -6.64
N ASP A 109 -15.40 -5.90 -6.69
CA ASP A 109 -16.79 -6.17 -6.29
C ASP A 109 -17.52 -4.86 -6.52
N GLU A 110 -18.09 -4.70 -7.72
CA GLU A 110 -19.37 -3.97 -7.81
C GLU A 110 -20.21 -4.55 -6.67
N PRO A 111 -20.81 -3.72 -5.79
CA PRO A 111 -21.65 -4.28 -4.75
C PRO A 111 -22.68 -5.14 -5.48
N GLU A 112 -22.62 -6.46 -5.28
CA GLU A 112 -23.77 -7.30 -5.57
C GLU A 112 -24.89 -6.58 -4.81
N GLU A 113 -25.79 -5.94 -5.56
CA GLU A 113 -27.05 -5.46 -5.04
C GLU A 113 -27.56 -6.64 -4.23
N LYS A 114 -27.60 -6.50 -2.90
CA LYS A 114 -28.16 -7.54 -2.05
C LYS A 114 -29.56 -7.77 -2.59
N GLU A 115 -29.76 -8.84 -3.35
CA GLU A 115 -31.08 -9.30 -3.73
C GLU A 115 -31.79 -9.53 -2.39
N GLU A 116 -32.62 -8.57 -1.97
CA GLU A 116 -33.43 -8.74 -0.78
C GLU A 116 -34.25 -10.02 -1.01
N PRO A 117 -34.09 -11.04 -0.16
CA PRO A 117 -34.72 -12.32 -0.40
C PRO A 117 -36.22 -12.14 -0.19
N VAL A 118 -36.98 -12.23 -1.29
CA VAL A 118 -38.45 -12.27 -1.34
C VAL A 118 -39.09 -10.99 -0.78
N SER A 119 -39.73 -10.20 -1.65
CA SER A 119 -40.43 -8.98 -1.23
C SER A 119 -41.45 -9.25 -0.12
N GLU A 120 -41.74 -8.24 0.71
CA GLU A 120 -42.68 -8.38 1.84
C GLU A 120 -44.06 -8.94 1.41
N GLY A 121 -44.49 -8.60 0.19
CA GLY A 121 -45.70 -9.16 -0.44
C GLY A 121 -45.58 -10.64 -0.81
N GLU A 122 -44.45 -11.07 -1.36
CA GLU A 122 -44.20 -12.49 -1.70
C GLU A 122 -44.05 -13.35 -0.43
N ARG A 123 -43.51 -12.78 0.66
CA ARG A 123 -43.46 -13.43 1.98
C ARG A 123 -44.85 -13.66 2.55
N ALA A 124 -45.76 -12.69 2.42
CA ALA A 124 -47.15 -12.84 2.83
C ALA A 124 -47.89 -13.91 1.99
N GLU A 125 -47.65 -13.96 0.67
CA GLU A 125 -48.21 -14.99 -0.21
C GLU A 125 -47.69 -16.40 0.14
N LEU A 126 -46.40 -16.55 0.46
CA LEU A 126 -45.82 -17.82 0.91
C LEU A 126 -46.45 -18.34 2.20
N LEU A 127 -46.70 -17.46 3.17
CA LEU A 127 -47.34 -17.84 4.43
C LEU A 127 -48.79 -18.30 4.20
N ALA A 128 -49.56 -17.59 3.36
CA ALA A 128 -50.92 -17.96 3.02
C ALA A 128 -51.00 -19.31 2.30
N LEU A 129 -50.05 -19.62 1.42
CA LEU A 129 -49.95 -20.93 0.76
C LEU A 129 -49.58 -22.05 1.75
N ALA A 130 -48.68 -21.77 2.69
CA ALA A 130 -48.31 -22.73 3.74
C ALA A 130 -49.50 -23.08 4.64
N GLU A 131 -50.33 -22.10 5.00
CA GLU A 131 -51.56 -22.33 5.78
C GLU A 131 -52.55 -23.24 5.04
N GLN A 132 -52.69 -23.09 3.72
CA GLN A 132 -53.56 -23.95 2.91
C GLN A 132 -53.08 -25.41 2.88
N MET A 133 -51.77 -25.66 3.02
CA MET A 133 -51.23 -27.03 3.08
C MET A 133 -51.60 -27.77 4.37
N VAL A 134 -51.95 -27.06 5.45
CA VAL A 134 -52.32 -27.62 6.75
C VAL A 134 -53.73 -28.23 6.74
N ILE A 135 -54.56 -27.87 5.76
CA ILE A 135 -55.95 -28.37 5.63
C ILE A 135 -55.91 -29.88 5.31
N PRO A 136 -56.49 -30.77 6.14
CA PRO A 136 -56.37 -32.22 5.98
C PRO A 136 -57.13 -32.76 4.76
N GLU A 137 -58.28 -32.17 4.40
CA GLU A 137 -59.14 -32.60 3.30
C GLU A 137 -58.68 -32.12 1.91
N LEU A 138 -57.51 -31.50 1.80
CA LEU A 138 -57.01 -30.94 0.54
C LEU A 138 -56.64 -32.06 -0.45
N CYS A 139 -57.23 -32.02 -1.65
CA CYS A 139 -56.98 -33.02 -2.68
C CYS A 139 -55.52 -32.94 -3.18
N TYR A 140 -54.99 -34.09 -3.62
CA TYR A 140 -53.59 -34.23 -4.04
C TYR A 140 -53.19 -33.24 -5.15
N GLN A 141 -54.09 -33.00 -6.11
CA GLN A 141 -53.84 -32.08 -7.22
C GLN A 141 -53.63 -30.64 -6.74
N ILE A 142 -54.47 -30.17 -5.80
CA ILE A 142 -54.36 -28.82 -5.24
C ILE A 142 -53.09 -28.69 -4.38
N ARG A 143 -52.69 -29.74 -3.66
CA ARG A 143 -51.42 -29.75 -2.91
C ARG A 143 -50.20 -29.56 -3.82
N LEU A 144 -50.21 -30.20 -5.00
CA LEU A 144 -49.15 -30.05 -6.00
C LEU A 144 -49.09 -28.62 -6.56
N GLU A 145 -50.25 -28.02 -6.83
CA GLU A 145 -50.33 -26.64 -7.33
C GLU A 145 -49.81 -25.63 -6.32
N ILE A 146 -50.19 -25.77 -5.05
CA ILE A 146 -49.70 -24.92 -3.96
C ILE A 146 -48.17 -25.05 -3.81
N ALA A 147 -47.63 -26.27 -3.80
CA ALA A 147 -46.20 -26.51 -3.69
C ALA A 147 -45.41 -25.94 -4.87
N ALA A 148 -45.93 -26.05 -6.09
CA ALA A 148 -45.33 -25.45 -7.29
C ALA A 148 -45.26 -23.92 -7.17
N ARG A 149 -46.32 -23.29 -6.64
CA ARG A 149 -46.38 -21.84 -6.48
C ARG A 149 -45.46 -21.32 -5.37
N MET A 150 -45.34 -22.03 -4.26
CA MET A 150 -44.35 -21.72 -3.23
C MET A 150 -42.92 -21.80 -3.80
N ARG A 151 -42.63 -22.79 -4.64
CA ARG A 151 -41.32 -22.92 -5.30
C ARG A 151 -41.02 -21.75 -6.23
N THR A 152 -42.01 -21.26 -6.98
CA THR A 152 -41.82 -20.09 -7.86
C THR A 152 -41.56 -18.80 -7.09
N LEU A 153 -42.16 -18.63 -5.91
CA LEU A 153 -41.94 -17.47 -5.05
C LEU A 153 -40.59 -17.52 -4.35
N LEU A 154 -40.16 -18.70 -3.88
CA LEU A 154 -38.85 -18.90 -3.25
C LEU A 154 -37.69 -18.82 -4.23
N ASN A 155 -37.89 -19.22 -5.49
CA ASN A 155 -36.85 -19.21 -6.51
C ASN A 155 -36.85 -17.94 -7.38
N GLY A 156 -37.64 -16.91 -7.03
CA GLY A 156 -37.64 -15.57 -7.62
C GLY A 156 -37.43 -15.54 -9.14
N LYS A 157 -38.51 -15.60 -9.94
CA LYS A 157 -38.51 -15.49 -11.42
C LYS A 157 -37.18 -15.91 -12.07
N GLU A 158 -37.02 -17.21 -12.25
CA GLU A 158 -35.93 -17.79 -13.02
C GLU A 158 -35.72 -16.98 -14.31
N LYS A 159 -34.61 -16.22 -14.36
CA LYS A 159 -34.11 -15.63 -15.59
C LYS A 159 -34.08 -16.77 -16.60
N ARG A 160 -34.64 -16.52 -17.78
CA ARG A 160 -34.40 -17.31 -18.99
C ARG A 160 -32.89 -17.38 -19.18
N VAL A 161 -32.26 -18.42 -18.65
CA VAL A 161 -30.90 -18.79 -19.01
C VAL A 161 -31.03 -19.40 -20.39
N GLU A 162 -30.75 -18.60 -21.42
CA GLU A 162 -30.39 -19.15 -22.72
C GLU A 162 -29.24 -20.12 -22.49
N SER A 163 -29.52 -21.37 -22.84
CA SER A 163 -28.59 -22.47 -22.95
C SER A 163 -27.38 -22.06 -23.80
N GLN A 164 -26.28 -21.69 -23.15
CA GLN A 164 -24.96 -21.79 -23.76
C GLN A 164 -24.41 -23.18 -23.43
N ASP A 165 -24.53 -24.05 -24.42
CA ASP A 165 -23.88 -25.34 -24.52
C ASP A 165 -22.37 -25.21 -24.27
N TRP A 166 -21.89 -25.71 -23.13
CA TRP A 166 -20.48 -26.02 -22.97
C TRP A 166 -20.24 -27.42 -23.53
N VAL A 167 -19.91 -27.48 -24.82
CA VAL A 167 -19.41 -28.69 -25.46
C VAL A 167 -18.04 -29.01 -24.85
N LEU A 168 -17.98 -30.08 -24.06
CA LEU A 168 -16.72 -30.70 -23.62
C LEU A 168 -16.05 -31.36 -24.83
N GLU A 169 -15.22 -30.61 -25.56
CA GLU A 169 -14.28 -31.23 -26.50
C GLU A 169 -13.16 -31.93 -25.72
N ARG A 170 -13.17 -33.26 -25.76
CA ARG A 170 -12.01 -34.08 -25.41
C ARG A 170 -10.90 -33.86 -26.46
N PRO A 171 -9.62 -33.79 -26.07
CA PRO A 171 -8.55 -33.74 -27.05
C PRO A 171 -8.42 -35.11 -27.75
N PRO A 172 -8.15 -35.15 -29.07
CA PRO A 172 -7.95 -36.39 -29.83
C PRO A 172 -6.56 -37.00 -29.56
N PRO A 173 -6.33 -38.28 -29.96
CA PRO A 173 -5.35 -39.18 -29.33
C PRO A 173 -3.88 -38.85 -29.58
#